data_AF-A0A8J3ZES0-F1
#
_entry.id   AF-A0A8J3ZES0-F1
#
_cell.length_a   1.000
_cell.length_b   1.000
_cell.length_c   1.000
_cell.angle_alpha   90.00
_cell.angle_beta   90.00
_cell.angle_gamma   90.00
#
_symmetry.space_group_name_H-M   'P 1'
#
loop_
_entity.id
_entity.type
_entity.pdbx_description
1 polymer ?
#
loop_
_entity_poly.entity_id
_entity_poly.type
_entity_poly.pdbx_seq_one_letter_code
_entity_poly.pdbx_strand_id
1 'polypeptide(L)'
;MQIHVHVTLGHRTRYQHGFPTSGSLDGTRRRAAVILADVIAPLARTPAEANLYMDIKACPSCGGNGFSGTSVVMLQDGEVYERHTGTCQECGSPREFVFRMPRDPELRLGAADFGGPEPSELLDPGEWMTVADVATGRDGGPSKSDLAFAAAAVEEALKFVPADADDIPPHAFHSLIGREAYQRMPARYSRGRLSAIAAALREQAAAPYRTPPDLP
;
A
#
# COMPACT_ATOMS: atom_id res chain seq x y z
N MET A 1 1.33 16.92 -17.20
CA MET A 1 0.15 16.15 -16.76
C MET A 1 0.34 15.89 -15.28
N GLN A 2 -0.30 16.69 -14.42
CA GLN A 2 -0.22 16.54 -12.96
C GLN A 2 -1.16 15.40 -12.56
N ILE A 3 -0.61 14.33 -11.99
CA ILE A 3 -1.37 13.23 -11.40
C ILE A 3 -1.71 13.68 -9.97
N HIS A 4 -2.98 14.00 -9.72
CA HIS A 4 -3.47 14.29 -8.37
C HIS A 4 -3.78 12.95 -7.68
N VAL A 5 -2.92 12.55 -6.74
CA VAL A 5 -3.12 11.33 -5.95
C VAL A 5 -3.99 11.66 -4.73
N HIS A 6 -5.28 11.33 -4.79
CA HIS A 6 -6.16 11.38 -3.63
C HIS A 6 -6.04 10.09 -2.82
N VAL A 7 -5.25 10.11 -1.74
CA VAL A 7 -5.25 9.03 -0.74
C VAL A 7 -6.33 9.35 0.30
N THR A 8 -7.46 8.65 0.24
CA THR A 8 -8.54 8.78 1.22
C THR A 8 -8.22 7.91 2.44
N LEU A 9 -7.59 8.51 3.44
CA LEU A 9 -7.38 7.86 4.74
C LEU A 9 -8.69 7.85 5.52
N GLY A 10 -9.30 6.67 5.64
CA GLY A 10 -10.27 6.40 6.69
C GLY A 10 -11.59 5.80 6.21
N HIS A 11 -11.62 4.49 5.99
CA HIS A 11 -12.85 3.73 6.12
C HIS A 11 -12.63 2.52 7.05
N ARG A 12 -13.36 2.51 8.16
CA ARG A 12 -13.53 1.33 9.01
C ARG A 12 -14.20 0.24 8.16
N THR A 13 -13.44 -0.76 7.74
CA THR A 13 -14.00 -1.96 7.12
C THR A 13 -14.88 -2.67 8.16
N ARG A 14 -16.20 -2.57 8.00
CA ARG A 14 -17.14 -3.34 8.82
C ARG A 14 -17.09 -4.79 8.32
N TYR A 15 -16.31 -5.63 9.00
CA TYR A 15 -16.37 -7.08 8.85
C TYR A 15 -17.80 -7.55 9.14
N GLN A 16 -18.52 -8.00 8.11
CA GLN A 16 -19.79 -8.72 8.28
C GLN A 16 -19.55 -10.19 7.92
N HIS A 17 -19.58 -11.06 8.94
CA HIS A 17 -19.67 -12.50 8.75
C HIS A 17 -21.06 -12.83 8.19
N GLY A 18 -21.18 -12.95 6.87
CA GLY A 18 -22.34 -13.53 6.21
C GLY A 18 -22.08 -14.99 5.84
N PHE A 19 -22.73 -15.94 6.50
CA PHE A 19 -22.80 -17.32 6.01
C PHE A 19 -23.71 -17.35 4.78
N PRO A 20 -23.27 -17.84 3.61
CA PRO A 20 -24.16 -17.97 2.46
C PRO A 20 -25.09 -19.18 2.66
N THR A 21 -26.40 -18.90 2.63
CA THR A 21 -27.43 -19.92 2.44
C THR A 21 -27.37 -20.48 1.03
N SER A 22 -27.62 -21.78 0.91
CA SER A 22 -27.54 -22.58 -0.30
C SER A 22 -28.50 -22.08 -1.39
N GLY A 23 -27.93 -21.62 -2.51
CA GLY A 23 -28.64 -21.31 -3.75
C GLY A 23 -27.83 -21.79 -4.95
N SER A 24 -28.39 -22.75 -5.70
CA SER A 24 -27.84 -23.29 -6.94
C SER A 24 -27.75 -22.22 -8.03
N LEU A 25 -26.56 -22.03 -8.62
CA LEU A 25 -26.38 -21.30 -9.89
C LEU A 25 -25.24 -21.93 -10.69
N ASP A 26 -25.68 -22.70 -11.67
CA ASP A 26 -24.91 -23.34 -12.74
C ASP A 26 -24.51 -22.30 -13.81
N GLY A 27 -23.37 -22.50 -14.48
CA GLY A 27 -23.03 -21.82 -15.73
C GLY A 27 -21.95 -20.74 -15.72
N THR A 28 -21.97 -19.74 -14.82
CA THR A 28 -21.11 -18.53 -14.96
C THR A 28 -19.79 -18.59 -14.19
N ARG A 29 -19.64 -19.50 -13.22
CA ARG A 29 -18.43 -19.60 -12.37
C ARG A 29 -17.20 -20.19 -13.07
N ARG A 30 -17.37 -20.84 -14.23
CA ARG A 30 -16.26 -21.52 -14.93
C ARG A 30 -15.30 -20.57 -15.68
N ARG A 31 -15.65 -19.28 -15.87
CA ARG A 31 -14.78 -18.33 -16.58
C ARG A 31 -13.79 -17.56 -15.69
N ALA A 32 -13.99 -17.52 -14.37
CA ALA A 32 -13.05 -16.89 -13.44
C ALA A 32 -11.93 -17.85 -12.97
N ALA A 33 -12.13 -19.17 -13.14
CA ALA A 33 -11.19 -20.20 -12.70
C ALA A 33 -10.00 -20.43 -13.66
N VAL A 34 -9.90 -19.65 -14.74
CA VAL A 34 -8.89 -19.87 -15.80
C VAL A 34 -8.24 -18.54 -16.16
N ILE A 35 -7.46 -17.94 -15.26
CA ILE A 35 -6.13 -17.27 -15.49
C ILE A 35 -5.49 -16.95 -14.10
N LEU A 36 -5.15 -17.94 -13.27
CA LEU A 36 -4.27 -17.72 -12.09
C LEU A 36 -3.43 -18.98 -11.76
N ALA A 37 -3.17 -19.84 -12.75
CA ALA A 37 -2.42 -21.08 -12.50
C ALA A 37 -0.90 -20.86 -12.33
N ASP A 38 -0.35 -19.71 -12.76
CA ASP A 38 1.11 -19.48 -12.77
C ASP A 38 1.58 -18.23 -12.02
N VAL A 39 0.69 -17.47 -11.39
CA VAL A 39 1.07 -16.30 -10.57
C VAL A 39 0.54 -16.51 -9.16
N ILE A 40 1.44 -16.92 -8.27
CA ILE A 40 1.17 -16.92 -6.83
C ILE A 40 0.81 -15.48 -6.44
N ALA A 41 -0.38 -15.29 -5.87
CA ALA A 41 -0.81 -13.97 -5.42
C ALA A 41 0.20 -13.40 -4.41
N PRO A 42 0.58 -12.11 -4.53
CA PRO A 42 1.54 -11.50 -3.63
C PRO A 42 0.99 -11.45 -2.20
N LEU A 43 1.90 -11.49 -1.23
CA LEU A 43 1.58 -11.35 0.19
C LEU A 43 1.21 -9.90 0.52
N ALA A 44 -0.02 -9.69 1.00
CA ALA A 44 -0.32 -8.53 1.80
C ALA A 44 0.08 -8.83 3.25
N ARG A 45 1.09 -8.15 3.78
CA ARG A 45 1.61 -8.42 5.13
C ARG A 45 0.67 -7.89 6.20
N THR A 46 -0.15 -6.89 5.90
CA THR A 46 -1.24 -6.42 6.76
C THR A 46 -2.45 -5.97 5.93
N PRO A 47 -3.64 -5.81 6.54
CA PRO A 47 -4.79 -5.20 5.86
C PRO A 47 -4.52 -3.76 5.40
N ALA A 48 -3.71 -3.00 6.13
CA ALA A 48 -3.38 -1.62 5.78
C ALA A 48 -2.49 -1.54 4.53
N GLU A 49 -1.55 -2.47 4.36
CA GLU A 49 -0.78 -2.58 3.11
C GLU A 49 -1.66 -2.98 1.92
N ALA A 50 -2.56 -3.95 2.11
CA ALA A 50 -3.52 -4.33 1.06
C ALA A 50 -4.37 -3.13 0.60
N ASN A 51 -4.92 -2.38 1.55
CA ASN A 51 -5.73 -1.20 1.25
C ASN A 51 -4.91 -0.13 0.53
N LEU A 52 -3.70 0.19 1.02
CA LEU A 52 -2.82 1.15 0.37
C LEU A 52 -2.50 0.74 -1.06
N TYR A 53 -2.14 -0.54 -1.29
CA TYR A 53 -1.89 -1.06 -2.63
C TYR A 53 -3.09 -0.83 -3.54
N MET A 54 -4.29 -1.21 -3.11
CA MET A 54 -5.52 -1.03 -3.91
C MET A 54 -5.82 0.44 -4.22
N ASP A 55 -5.55 1.34 -3.27
CA ASP A 55 -5.76 2.77 -3.43
C ASP A 55 -4.80 3.40 -4.44
N ILE A 56 -3.53 2.98 -4.46
CA ILE A 56 -2.52 3.63 -5.33
C ILE A 56 -2.38 2.99 -6.71
N LYS A 57 -2.86 1.75 -6.92
CA LYS A 57 -2.76 1.13 -8.23
C LYS A 57 -3.68 1.84 -9.21
N ALA A 58 -3.11 2.28 -10.33
CA ALA A 58 -3.83 2.92 -11.41
C ALA A 58 -4.90 1.97 -12.00
N CYS A 59 -6.07 2.52 -12.28
CA CYS A 59 -7.13 1.84 -12.98
C CYS A 59 -6.70 1.57 -14.43
N PRO A 60 -6.78 0.32 -14.94
CA PRO A 60 -6.42 0.03 -16.33
C PRO A 60 -7.29 0.76 -17.36
N SER A 61 -8.52 1.15 -16.99
CA SER A 61 -9.46 1.80 -17.90
C SER A 61 -9.25 3.31 -18.02
N CYS A 62 -8.95 4.01 -16.91
CA CYS A 62 -8.89 5.48 -16.89
C CYS A 62 -7.57 6.06 -16.34
N GLY A 63 -6.68 5.23 -15.81
CA GLY A 63 -5.45 5.66 -15.14
C GLY A 63 -5.65 6.25 -13.74
N GLY A 64 -6.89 6.40 -13.30
CA GLY A 64 -7.28 6.93 -12.00
C GLY A 64 -6.97 6.02 -10.82
N ASN A 65 -7.01 6.56 -9.61
CA ASN A 65 -6.69 5.84 -8.39
C ASN A 65 -7.93 5.54 -7.54
N GLY A 66 -7.75 4.79 -6.45
CA GLY A 66 -8.81 4.46 -5.50
C GLY A 66 -9.63 3.22 -5.87
N PHE A 67 -10.12 2.56 -4.83
CA PHE A 67 -10.92 1.34 -4.92
C PHE A 67 -12.09 1.40 -3.93
N SER A 68 -13.26 0.91 -4.34
CA SER A 68 -14.41 0.72 -3.45
C SER A 68 -14.98 -0.66 -3.71
N GLY A 69 -15.02 -1.51 -2.69
CA GLY A 69 -15.41 -2.90 -2.86
C GLY A 69 -15.59 -3.65 -1.55
N THR A 70 -15.77 -4.97 -1.69
CA THR A 70 -15.87 -5.90 -0.58
C THR A 70 -14.85 -7.01 -0.74
N SER A 71 -14.57 -7.73 0.35
CA SER A 71 -13.63 -8.85 0.34
C SER A 71 -14.28 -10.17 0.73
N VAL A 72 -13.68 -11.25 0.25
CA VAL A 72 -13.98 -12.63 0.66
C VAL A 72 -12.69 -13.37 0.93
N VAL A 73 -12.67 -14.09 2.06
CA VAL A 73 -11.55 -14.96 2.44
C VAL A 73 -11.74 -16.34 1.82
N MET A 74 -10.65 -16.92 1.31
CA MET A 74 -10.63 -18.20 0.63
C MET A 74 -9.48 -19.05 1.16
N LEU A 75 -9.67 -20.37 1.21
CA LEU A 75 -8.62 -21.33 1.51
C LEU A 75 -8.33 -22.12 0.23
N GLN A 76 -7.07 -22.12 -0.20
CA GLN A 76 -6.62 -22.87 -1.37
C GLN A 76 -5.24 -23.48 -1.07
N ASP A 77 -5.12 -24.79 -1.24
CA ASP A 77 -3.87 -25.54 -1.02
C ASP A 77 -3.23 -25.30 0.37
N GLY A 78 -4.06 -25.08 1.39
CA GLY A 78 -3.61 -24.81 2.76
C GLY A 78 -3.19 -23.36 3.03
N GLU A 79 -3.21 -22.49 2.01
CA GLU A 79 -2.95 -21.06 2.13
C GLU A 79 -4.24 -20.25 2.19
N VAL A 80 -4.22 -19.17 2.96
CA VAL A 80 -5.36 -18.26 3.09
C VAL A 80 -5.16 -17.07 2.15
N TYR A 81 -6.17 -16.80 1.35
CA TYR A 81 -6.21 -15.68 0.42
C TYR A 81 -7.39 -14.76 0.74
N GLU A 82 -7.25 -13.50 0.40
CA GLU A 82 -8.33 -12.53 0.40
C GLU A 82 -8.52 -11.98 -1.02
N ARG A 83 -9.73 -12.14 -1.57
CA ARG A 83 -10.12 -11.53 -2.84
C ARG A 83 -10.99 -10.32 -2.57
N HIS A 84 -10.60 -9.20 -3.16
CA HIS A 84 -11.33 -7.94 -3.14
C HIS A 84 -11.98 -7.72 -4.51
N THR A 85 -13.28 -7.47 -4.54
CA THR A 85 -14.03 -7.17 -5.76
C THR A 85 -14.78 -5.86 -5.58
N GLY A 86 -14.68 -4.99 -6.57
CA GLY A 86 -15.24 -3.64 -6.46
C GLY A 86 -15.10 -2.85 -7.76
N THR A 87 -15.04 -1.53 -7.63
CA THR A 87 -14.94 -0.60 -8.76
C THR A 87 -13.88 0.47 -8.54
N CYS A 88 -13.40 1.06 -9.64
CA CYS A 88 -12.64 2.29 -9.63
C CYS A 88 -13.54 3.43 -9.12
N GLN A 89 -13.04 4.24 -8.17
CA GLN A 89 -13.79 5.37 -7.63
C GLN A 89 -13.99 6.51 -8.64
N GLU A 90 -13.14 6.60 -9.67
CA GLU A 90 -13.24 7.64 -10.70
C GLU A 90 -14.17 7.27 -11.86
N CYS A 91 -13.98 6.10 -12.49
CA CYS A 91 -14.74 5.72 -13.69
C CYS A 91 -15.75 4.59 -13.48
N GLY A 92 -15.82 4.00 -12.28
CA GLY A 92 -16.73 2.89 -11.99
C GLY A 92 -16.38 1.55 -12.63
N SER A 93 -15.30 1.44 -13.41
CA SER A 93 -14.87 0.18 -14.01
C SER A 93 -14.62 -0.89 -12.94
N PRO A 94 -15.01 -2.15 -13.16
CA PRO A 94 -14.79 -3.22 -12.20
C PRO A 94 -13.30 -3.45 -11.97
N ARG A 95 -12.93 -3.71 -10.71
CA ARG A 95 -11.57 -4.01 -10.27
C ARG A 95 -11.58 -5.22 -9.35
N GLU A 96 -10.56 -6.05 -9.47
CA GLU A 96 -10.34 -7.20 -8.61
C GLU A 96 -8.88 -7.25 -8.16
N PHE A 97 -8.68 -7.63 -6.90
CA PHE A 97 -7.37 -7.89 -6.33
C PHE A 97 -7.41 -9.18 -5.52
N VAL A 98 -6.34 -9.95 -5.55
CA VAL A 98 -6.20 -11.17 -4.74
C VAL A 98 -4.86 -11.09 -4.03
N PHE A 99 -4.88 -11.29 -2.72
CA PHE A 99 -3.68 -11.29 -1.88
C PHE A 99 -3.59 -12.60 -1.11
N ARG A 100 -2.39 -13.10 -0.96
CA ARG A 100 -2.09 -14.09 0.09
C ARG A 100 -2.07 -13.36 1.43
N MET A 101 -2.64 -13.98 2.47
CA MET A 101 -2.65 -13.45 3.83
C MET A 101 -1.43 -13.94 4.62
N PRO A 102 -0.92 -13.17 5.59
CA PRO A 102 0.22 -13.59 6.40
C PRO A 102 -0.19 -14.77 7.27
N ARG A 103 0.72 -15.71 7.54
CA ARG A 103 0.44 -16.86 8.42
C ARG A 103 0.28 -16.45 9.89
N ASP A 104 0.94 -15.36 10.27
CA ASP A 104 0.88 -14.75 11.60
C ASP A 104 -0.49 -14.09 11.86
N PRO A 105 -1.26 -14.54 12.87
CA PRO A 105 -2.53 -13.92 13.24
C PRO A 105 -2.44 -12.45 13.67
N GLU A 106 -1.35 -12.01 14.30
CA GLU A 106 -1.21 -10.62 14.77
C GLU A 106 -1.12 -9.65 13.60
N LEU A 107 -0.35 -10.03 12.58
CA LEU A 107 -0.25 -9.28 11.33
C LEU A 107 -1.59 -9.28 10.56
N ARG A 108 -2.35 -10.39 10.57
CA ARG A 108 -3.71 -10.42 10.00
C ARG A 108 -4.67 -9.45 10.67
N LEU A 109 -4.51 -9.23 11.97
CA LEU A 109 -5.35 -8.33 12.77
C LEU A 109 -4.87 -6.87 12.76
N GLY A 110 -3.77 -6.55 12.06
CA GLY A 110 -3.28 -5.20 11.89
C GLY A 110 -2.46 -4.68 13.08
N ALA A 111 -1.69 -5.54 13.75
CA ALA A 111 -0.79 -5.15 14.83
C ALA A 111 0.38 -4.24 14.39
N ALA A 112 0.61 -4.10 13.08
CA ALA A 112 1.61 -3.23 12.48
C ALA A 112 0.97 -2.32 11.42
N ASP A 113 1.56 -1.14 11.20
CA ASP A 113 1.03 -0.13 10.27
C ASP A 113 0.97 -0.63 8.82
N PHE A 114 2.03 -1.29 8.33
CA PHE A 114 2.06 -1.80 6.95
C PHE A 114 2.60 -3.24 6.83
N GLY A 115 3.61 -3.61 7.62
CA GLY A 115 4.20 -4.94 7.49
C GLY A 115 5.12 -5.34 8.63
N GLY A 116 5.55 -6.60 8.58
CA GLY A 116 6.60 -7.15 9.46
C GLY A 116 8.01 -6.69 9.07
N PRO A 117 9.07 -7.39 9.53
CA PRO A 117 10.46 -6.99 9.27
C PRO A 117 10.88 -7.13 7.81
N GLU A 118 10.26 -8.05 7.07
CA GLU A 118 10.58 -8.33 5.66
C GLU A 118 10.11 -7.21 4.73
N PRO A 119 10.77 -6.97 3.58
CA PRO A 119 10.32 -6.01 2.58
C PRO A 119 8.96 -6.41 1.96
N SER A 120 8.30 -5.44 1.33
CA SER A 120 6.99 -5.63 0.68
C SER A 120 7.08 -6.47 -0.59
N GLU A 121 6.12 -7.37 -0.80
CA GLU A 121 5.87 -8.00 -2.12
C GLU A 121 4.93 -7.16 -3.01
N LEU A 122 4.26 -6.15 -2.43
CA LEU A 122 3.18 -5.39 -3.07
C LEU A 122 3.64 -4.04 -3.61
N LEU A 123 4.37 -3.28 -2.80
CA LEU A 123 4.85 -1.95 -3.13
C LEU A 123 6.36 -1.97 -3.24
N ASP A 124 6.88 -1.50 -4.36
CA ASP A 124 8.32 -1.32 -4.52
C ASP A 124 8.83 -0.09 -3.74
N PRO A 125 10.15 0.07 -3.57
CA PRO A 125 10.70 1.18 -2.79
C PRO A 125 10.35 2.57 -3.34
N GLY A 126 10.21 2.70 -4.66
CA GLY A 126 9.84 3.97 -5.28
C GLY A 126 8.36 4.31 -5.10
N GLU A 127 7.48 3.30 -5.07
CA GLU A 127 6.07 3.47 -4.70
C GLU A 127 5.94 3.90 -3.24
N TRP A 128 6.67 3.28 -2.31
CA TRP A 128 6.72 3.71 -0.91
C TRP A 128 7.18 5.16 -0.73
N MET A 129 8.24 5.56 -1.42
CA MET A 129 8.70 6.95 -1.37
C MET A 129 7.70 7.93 -2.00
N THR A 130 6.96 7.50 -3.02
CA THR A 130 5.88 8.30 -3.62
C THR A 130 4.73 8.49 -2.63
N VAL A 131 4.37 7.45 -1.88
CA VAL A 131 3.37 7.53 -0.81
C VAL A 131 3.79 8.54 0.26
N ALA A 132 5.07 8.52 0.67
CA ALA A 132 5.62 9.50 1.61
C ALA A 132 5.57 10.93 1.05
N ASP A 133 5.91 11.12 -0.23
CA ASP A 133 5.86 12.43 -0.89
C ASP A 133 4.43 12.99 -0.94
N VAL A 134 3.45 12.16 -1.29
CA VAL A 134 2.04 12.57 -1.33
C VAL A 134 1.53 12.94 0.06
N ALA A 135 1.89 12.17 1.09
CA ALA A 135 1.50 12.47 2.47
C ALA A 135 2.09 13.80 2.95
N THR A 136 3.35 14.09 2.61
CA THR A 136 4.03 15.35 3.01
C THR A 136 3.63 16.56 2.15
N GLY A 137 3.17 16.34 0.92
CA GLY A 137 2.84 17.38 -0.05
C GLY A 137 1.39 17.91 -0.01
N ARG A 138 0.64 17.67 1.07
CA ARG A 138 -0.77 18.10 1.18
C ARG A 138 -0.94 19.61 1.24
N ASP A 139 -2.00 20.11 0.58
CA ASP A 139 -2.37 21.53 0.61
C ASP A 139 -2.68 21.98 2.05
N GLY A 140 -2.11 23.11 2.46
CA GLY A 140 -2.15 23.58 3.85
C GLY A 140 -1.06 22.99 4.75
N GLY A 141 -0.19 22.14 4.22
CA GLY A 141 0.89 21.47 4.92
C GLY A 141 0.45 20.13 5.55
N PRO A 142 1.39 19.21 5.79
CA PRO A 142 1.07 17.91 6.34
C PRO A 142 0.69 18.00 7.82
N SER A 143 -0.36 17.28 8.21
CA SER A 143 -0.69 17.09 9.62
C SER A 143 0.35 16.21 10.32
N LYS A 144 0.35 16.17 11.66
CA LYS A 144 1.20 15.23 12.41
C LYS A 144 0.96 13.77 12.02
N SER A 145 -0.29 13.40 11.76
CA SER A 145 -0.64 12.06 11.27
C SER A 145 -0.08 11.80 9.87
N ASP A 146 -0.10 12.80 8.98
CA ASP A 146 0.48 12.64 7.64
C ASP A 146 2.01 12.47 7.72
N LEU A 147 2.68 13.20 8.61
CA LEU A 147 4.12 13.07 8.85
C LEU A 147 4.49 11.70 9.44
N ALA A 148 3.70 11.20 10.40
CA ALA A 148 3.90 9.87 10.97
C ALA A 148 3.69 8.77 9.91
N PHE A 149 2.64 8.90 9.09
CA PHE A 149 2.36 7.98 7.99
C PHE A 149 3.48 8.01 6.93
N ALA A 150 3.98 9.20 6.58
CA ALA A 150 5.10 9.35 5.66
C ALA A 150 6.38 8.71 6.22
N ALA A 151 6.66 8.87 7.51
CA ALA A 151 7.79 8.21 8.14
C ALA A 151 7.69 6.68 8.03
N ALA A 152 6.53 6.11 8.35
CA ALA A 152 6.29 4.68 8.24
C ALA A 152 6.47 4.18 6.79
N ALA A 153 6.01 4.94 5.79
CA ALA A 153 6.23 4.60 4.38
C ALA A 153 7.73 4.63 3.99
N VAL A 154 8.51 5.58 4.48
CA VAL A 154 9.97 5.62 4.25
C VAL A 154 10.67 4.44 4.93
N GLU A 155 10.21 4.06 6.12
CA GLU A 155 10.73 2.89 6.84
C GLU A 155 10.42 1.58 6.11
N GLU A 156 9.27 1.46 5.43
CA GLU A 156 8.99 0.34 4.53
C GLU A 156 9.95 0.30 3.32
N ALA A 157 10.27 1.45 2.72
CA ALA A 157 11.28 1.52 1.67
C ALA A 157 12.68 1.10 2.17
N LEU A 158 13.05 1.50 3.40
CA LEU A 158 14.34 1.17 4.02
C LEU A 158 14.54 -0.34 4.19
N LYS A 159 13.48 -1.13 4.36
CA LYS A 159 13.55 -2.61 4.49
C LYS A 159 14.10 -3.31 3.25
N PHE A 160 14.10 -2.63 2.10
CA PHE A 160 14.68 -3.15 0.86
C PHE A 160 16.20 -2.99 0.76
N VAL A 161 16.85 -2.28 1.69
CA VAL A 161 18.32 -2.19 1.68
C VAL A 161 18.92 -3.47 2.28
N PRO A 162 19.67 -4.27 1.51
CA PRO A 162 20.33 -5.48 2.01
C PRO A 162 21.25 -5.18 3.20
N ALA A 163 21.38 -6.10 4.14
CA ALA A 163 22.15 -5.90 5.37
C ALA A 163 23.63 -5.54 5.12
N ASP A 164 24.20 -6.03 4.02
CA ASP A 164 25.58 -5.83 3.58
C ASP A 164 25.74 -4.72 2.53
N ALA A 165 24.70 -3.91 2.30
CA ALA A 165 24.70 -2.83 1.34
C ALA A 165 24.21 -1.50 1.93
N ASP A 166 24.62 -0.42 1.27
CA ASP A 166 24.20 0.95 1.59
C ASP A 166 23.06 1.44 0.70
N ASP A 167 22.81 0.80 -0.44
CA ASP A 167 21.80 1.22 -1.41
C ASP A 167 20.79 0.11 -1.68
N ILE A 168 19.55 0.51 -1.98
CA ILE A 168 18.55 -0.42 -2.50
C ILE A 168 19.01 -0.89 -3.89
N PRO A 169 19.05 -2.20 -4.16
CA PRO A 169 19.48 -2.70 -5.46
C PRO A 169 18.46 -2.35 -6.55
N PRO A 170 18.90 -1.99 -7.78
CA PRO A 170 18.00 -1.54 -8.84
C PRO A 170 16.88 -2.53 -9.21
N HIS A 171 17.08 -3.83 -9.01
CA HIS A 171 16.08 -4.86 -9.31
C HIS A 171 14.89 -4.86 -8.33
N ALA A 172 15.01 -4.20 -7.17
CA ALA A 172 13.89 -4.05 -6.23
C ALA A 172 12.80 -3.11 -6.77
N PHE A 173 13.12 -2.26 -7.77
CA PHE A 173 12.18 -1.34 -8.39
C PHE A 173 11.45 -2.02 -9.56
N HIS A 174 10.37 -2.73 -9.25
CA HIS A 174 9.64 -3.54 -10.22
C HIS A 174 8.42 -2.84 -10.84
N SER A 175 7.93 -1.75 -10.24
CA SER A 175 6.87 -0.93 -10.84
C SER A 175 7.43 0.09 -11.83
N LEU A 176 6.57 0.58 -12.74
CA LEU A 176 6.96 1.66 -13.66
C LEU A 176 7.32 2.95 -12.88
N ILE A 177 6.44 3.34 -11.95
CA ILE A 177 6.62 4.53 -11.10
C ILE A 177 7.91 4.45 -10.32
N GLY A 178 8.20 3.30 -9.70
CA GLY A 178 9.40 3.10 -8.91
C GLY A 178 10.68 3.15 -9.73
N ARG A 179 10.69 2.54 -10.92
CA ARG A 179 11.85 2.66 -11.83
C ARG A 179 12.10 4.09 -12.28
N GLU A 180 11.05 4.81 -12.66
CA GLU A 180 11.18 6.22 -13.08
C GLU A 180 11.66 7.12 -11.94
N ALA A 181 11.16 6.89 -10.73
CA ALA A 181 11.59 7.61 -9.53
C ALA A 181 13.07 7.33 -9.20
N TYR A 182 13.48 6.06 -9.25
CA TYR A 182 14.87 5.66 -9.04
C TYR A 182 15.81 6.28 -10.10
N GLN A 183 15.45 6.22 -11.38
CA GLN A 183 16.26 6.81 -12.46
C GLN A 183 16.43 8.32 -12.31
N ARG A 184 15.39 9.02 -11.81
CA ARG A 184 15.44 10.46 -11.58
C ARG A 184 16.36 10.85 -10.44
N MET A 185 16.37 10.09 -9.34
CA MET A 185 17.12 10.45 -8.14
C MET A 185 17.59 9.21 -7.36
N PRO A 186 18.58 8.46 -7.88
CA PRO A 186 19.00 7.18 -7.29
C PRO A 186 19.57 7.34 -5.88
N ALA A 187 20.34 8.42 -5.63
CA ALA A 187 20.94 8.72 -4.33
C ALA A 187 19.93 8.90 -3.17
N ARG A 188 18.63 9.07 -3.49
CA ARG A 188 17.55 9.12 -2.51
C ARG A 188 17.37 7.78 -1.77
N TYR A 189 17.71 6.68 -2.42
CA TYR A 189 17.41 5.32 -1.98
C TYR A 189 18.59 4.65 -1.27
N SER A 190 19.48 5.45 -0.67
CA SER A 190 20.53 4.97 0.22
C SER A 190 20.00 4.83 1.66
N ARG A 191 20.54 3.86 2.41
CA ARG A 191 20.27 3.61 3.83
C ARG A 191 20.39 4.87 4.65
N GLY A 192 21.47 5.62 4.46
CA GLY A 192 21.74 6.86 5.18
C GLY A 192 20.66 7.90 4.91
N ARG A 193 20.26 8.07 3.65
CA ARG A 193 19.25 9.06 3.26
C ARG A 193 17.85 8.67 3.70
N LEU A 194 17.43 7.42 3.50
CA LEU A 194 16.14 6.90 3.93
C LEU A 194 16.00 6.99 5.46
N SER A 195 17.02 6.56 6.21
CA SER A 195 17.05 6.68 7.68
C SER A 195 16.92 8.13 8.14
N ALA A 196 17.65 9.05 7.52
CA ALA A 196 17.60 10.47 7.87
C ALA A 196 16.22 11.09 7.58
N ILE A 197 15.60 10.75 6.45
CA ILE A 197 14.25 11.22 6.10
C ILE A 197 13.23 10.70 7.11
N ALA A 198 13.23 9.39 7.38
CA ALA A 198 12.30 8.79 8.35
C ALA A 198 12.43 9.42 9.75
N ALA A 199 13.68 9.60 10.22
CA ALA A 199 13.94 10.21 11.52
C ALA A 199 13.43 11.66 11.59
N ALA A 200 13.68 12.47 10.56
CA ALA A 200 13.23 13.85 10.50
C ALA A 200 11.69 13.96 10.48
N LEU A 201 11.01 13.06 9.75
CA LEU A 201 9.54 13.02 9.71
C LEU A 201 8.95 12.62 11.06
N ARG A 202 9.53 11.63 11.76
CA ARG A 202 9.12 11.24 13.11
C ARG A 202 9.30 12.38 14.12
N GLU A 203 10.43 13.08 14.06
CA GLU A 203 10.69 14.23 14.93
C GLU A 203 9.63 15.32 14.73
N GLN A 204 9.32 15.67 13.48
CA GLN A 204 8.30 16.68 13.17
C GLN A 204 6.89 16.24 13.57
N ALA A 205 6.56 14.95 13.39
CA ALA A 205 5.27 14.41 13.84
C ALA A 205 5.11 14.49 15.36
N ALA A 206 6.20 14.29 16.12
CA ALA A 206 6.22 14.35 17.58
C ALA A 206 6.34 15.77 18.14
N ALA A 207 6.81 16.74 17.35
CA ALA A 207 7.09 18.09 17.82
C ALA A 207 5.84 18.74 18.46
N PRO A 208 5.95 19.38 19.64
CA PRO A 208 4.83 20.11 20.22
C PRO A 208 4.40 21.24 19.28
N TYR A 209 3.10 21.56 19.30
CA TYR A 209 2.59 22.71 18.54
C TYR A 209 3.33 23.96 19.00
N ARG A 210 4.11 24.58 18.11
CA ARG A 210 4.66 25.91 18.38
C ARG A 210 3.58 26.91 18.02
N THR A 211 3.06 27.60 19.02
CA THR A 211 2.26 28.81 18.79
C THR A 211 3.10 29.74 17.90
N PRO A 212 2.60 30.20 16.75
CA PRO A 212 3.31 31.21 15.98
C PRO A 212 3.54 32.42 16.90
N PRO A 213 4.72 33.07 16.84
CA PRO A 213 4.94 34.28 17.62
C PRO A 213 3.87 35.29 17.24
N ASP A 214 3.26 35.92 18.24
CA ASP A 214 2.28 36.98 18.04
C ASP A 214 2.88 38.02 17.08
N LEU A 215 2.24 38.19 15.92
CA LEU A 215 2.58 39.27 14.99
C LEU A 215 2.16 40.60 15.67
N PRO A 216 3.06 41.59 15.78
CA PRO A 216 2.77 42.87 16.42
C PRO A 216 1.74 43.71 15.66
#